data_AF-A0A2V6SDI2-F1
#
_entry.id   AF-A0A2V6SDI2-F1
#
_cell.length_a   1.000
_cell.length_b   1.000
_cell.length_c   1.000
_cell.angle_alpha   90.00
_cell.angle_beta   90.00
_cell.angle_gamma   90.00
#
_symmetry.space_group_name_H-M   'P 1'
#
loop_
_entity.id
_entity.type
_entity.pdbx_description
1 polymer ?
#
loop_
_entity_poly.entity_id
_entity_poly.type
_entity_poly.pdbx_seq_one_letter_code
_entity_poly.pdbx_strand_id
1 'polypeptide(L)'
;MQYYRGDFLAVRDVHSLYFELLEEHGFLGLGLYLFVLLSTLRTLGRIRKQWRGHPEHGALANYAEMTQLGLYPFMVAGAFLTVAYFDLYFAFVATSVVLRSLSEEAEKAVAPAPGAVLQARQRRVPVARPPVPHAPRRPLPARRNRHA
;
A
#
# COMPACT_ATOMS: atom_id res chain seq x y z
N MET A 1 41.37 14.49 -49.83
CA MET A 1 40.61 15.71 -49.49
C MET A 1 39.24 15.65 -50.15
N GLN A 2 38.22 15.16 -49.42
CA GLN A 2 36.76 15.31 -49.63
C GLN A 2 36.04 14.06 -49.09
N TYR A 3 35.97 13.95 -47.76
CA TYR A 3 35.18 12.94 -47.04
C TYR A 3 34.29 13.65 -46.01
N TYR A 4 33.48 14.59 -46.50
CA TYR A 4 32.48 15.27 -45.69
C TYR A 4 31.26 15.55 -46.58
N ARG A 5 30.58 14.47 -47.01
CA ARG A 5 29.20 14.58 -47.47
C ARG A 5 28.34 14.64 -46.22
N GLY A 6 27.63 15.76 -46.09
CA GLY A 6 26.74 16.05 -44.98
C GLY A 6 25.51 15.16 -45.05
N ASP A 7 25.64 13.97 -44.48
CA ASP A 7 24.53 13.05 -44.27
C ASP A 7 23.93 13.29 -42.86
N PHE A 8 23.90 14.54 -42.38
CA PHE A 8 23.24 14.90 -41.11
C PHE A 8 21.71 14.82 -41.18
N LEU A 9 21.16 14.49 -42.36
CA LEU A 9 19.72 14.46 -42.63
C LEU A 9 19.12 13.04 -42.71
N ALA A 10 19.93 11.99 -42.58
CA ALA A 10 19.48 10.60 -42.48
C ALA A 10 20.12 10.03 -41.21
N VAL A 11 19.46 9.93 -40.06
CA VAL A 11 18.19 9.27 -39.82
C VAL A 11 17.56 10.00 -38.64
N ARG A 12 16.52 10.80 -38.88
CA ARG A 12 15.69 11.31 -37.80
C ARG A 12 14.75 10.18 -37.41
N ASP A 13 15.31 9.25 -36.65
CA ASP A 13 14.64 8.10 -36.05
C ASP A 13 13.64 8.66 -35.03
N VAL A 14 12.45 9.06 -35.48
CA VAL A 14 11.34 9.48 -34.60
C VAL A 14 10.73 8.21 -34.03
N HIS A 15 11.55 7.52 -33.25
CA HIS A 15 11.29 6.21 -32.72
C HIS A 15 10.61 6.43 -31.37
N SER A 16 9.29 6.25 -31.38
CA SER A 16 8.44 6.29 -30.19
C SER A 16 8.16 4.87 -29.74
N LEU A 17 8.21 4.63 -28.43
CA LEU A 17 7.74 3.41 -27.79
C LEU A 17 6.39 2.94 -28.32
N TYR A 18 5.47 3.89 -28.54
CA TYR A 18 4.11 3.59 -28.98
C TYR A 18 4.06 3.13 -30.44
N PHE A 19 4.93 3.68 -31.30
CA PHE A 19 5.02 3.25 -32.70
C PHE A 19 5.74 1.91 -32.82
N GLU A 20 6.80 1.69 -32.04
CA GLU A 20 7.49 0.38 -31.96
C GLU A 20 6.54 -0.73 -31.50
N LEU A 21 5.74 -0.50 -30.45
CA LEU A 21 4.72 -1.45 -30.00
C LEU A 21 3.64 -1.71 -31.07
N LEU A 22 3.25 -0.69 -31.84
CA LEU A 22 2.30 -0.84 -32.94
C LEU A 22 2.89 -1.58 -34.14
N GLU A 23 4.17 -1.37 -34.44
CA GLU A 23 4.87 -2.03 -35.55
C GLU A 23 5.15 -3.50 -35.24
N GLU A 24 5.59 -3.81 -34.02
CA GLU A 24 5.90 -5.19 -33.62
C GLU A 24 4.65 -6.02 -33.29
N HIS A 25 3.71 -5.45 -32.54
CA HIS A 25 2.59 -6.19 -31.93
C HIS A 25 1.21 -5.70 -32.41
N GLY A 26 1.15 -4.71 -33.29
CA GLY A 26 -0.09 -4.12 -33.75
C GLY A 26 -0.86 -3.39 -32.65
N PHE A 27 -2.14 -3.12 -32.94
CA PHE A 27 -3.06 -2.53 -31.96
C PHE A 27 -3.22 -3.37 -30.69
N LEU A 28 -2.98 -4.68 -30.75
CA LEU A 28 -3.10 -5.56 -29.61
C LEU A 28 -2.02 -5.29 -28.56
N GLY A 29 -0.75 -5.18 -28.97
CA GLY A 29 0.35 -4.89 -28.06
C GLY A 29 0.21 -3.51 -27.42
N LEU A 30 -0.12 -2.49 -28.21
CA LEU A 30 -0.39 -1.15 -27.70
C LEU A 30 -1.56 -1.16 -26.71
N GLY A 31 -2.65 -1.86 -27.03
CA GLY A 31 -3.81 -2.00 -26.16
C GLY A 31 -3.46 -2.63 -24.82
N LEU A 32 -2.64 -3.68 -24.82
CA LEU A 32 -2.20 -4.37 -23.60
C LEU A 32 -1.29 -3.47 -22.75
N TYR A 33 -0.33 -2.79 -23.40
CA TYR A 33 0.57 -1.84 -22.75
C TYR A 33 -0.21 -0.72 -22.04
N LEU A 34 -1.15 -0.08 -22.76
CA LEU A 34 -2.00 0.96 -22.20
C LEU A 34 -2.91 0.41 -21.09
N PHE A 35 -3.45 -0.80 -21.25
CA PHE A 35 -4.27 -1.43 -20.23
C PHE A 35 -3.52 -1.60 -18.91
N VAL A 36 -2.31 -2.13 -18.95
CA VAL A 36 -1.45 -2.30 -17.76
C VAL A 36 -1.06 -0.95 -17.17
N LEU A 37 -0.70 0.01 -18.02
CA LEU A 37 -0.34 1.37 -17.60
C LEU A 37 -1.51 2.08 -16.88
N LEU A 38 -2.71 2.04 -17.46
CA LEU A 38 -3.91 2.63 -16.87
C LEU A 38 -4.32 1.90 -15.58
N SER A 39 -4.21 0.56 -15.54
CA SER A 39 -4.47 -0.22 -14.34
C SER A 39 -3.54 0.17 -13.19
N THR A 40 -2.26 0.35 -13.51
CA THR A 40 -1.23 0.83 -12.58
C THR A 40 -1.60 2.20 -12.05
N LEU A 41 -1.82 3.19 -12.93
CA LEU A 41 -2.19 4.56 -12.54
C LEU A 41 -3.46 4.60 -11.68
N ARG A 42 -4.49 3.82 -12.02
CA ARG A 42 -5.73 3.73 -11.23
C ARG A 42 -5.48 3.15 -9.84
N THR A 43 -4.63 2.14 -9.72
CA THR A 43 -4.27 1.51 -8.45
C THR A 43 -3.53 2.52 -7.56
N LEU A 44 -2.49 3.19 -8.06
CA LEU A 44 -1.78 4.22 -7.31
C LEU A 44 -2.69 5.38 -6.91
N GLY A 45 -3.57 5.82 -7.81
CA GLY A 45 -4.52 6.90 -7.54
C GLY A 45 -5.52 6.55 -6.43
N ARG A 46 -6.00 5.30 -6.39
CA ARG A 46 -6.85 4.79 -5.31
C ARG A 46 -6.13 4.81 -3.97
N ILE A 47 -4.93 4.23 -3.90
CA ILE A 47 -4.11 4.18 -2.67
C ILE A 47 -3.81 5.59 -2.17
N ARG A 48 -3.38 6.50 -3.06
CA ARG A 48 -3.11 7.90 -2.72
C ARG A 48 -4.32 8.57 -2.12
N LYS A 49 -5.51 8.41 -2.72
CA LYS A 49 -6.74 9.05 -2.22
C LYS A 49 -7.20 8.47 -0.89
N GLN A 50 -7.05 7.16 -0.72
CA GLN A 50 -7.50 6.43 0.45
C GLN A 50 -6.68 6.74 1.71
N TRP A 51 -5.35 6.79 1.58
CA TRP A 51 -4.45 6.98 2.73
C TRP A 51 -4.02 8.43 2.95
N ARG A 52 -4.54 9.37 2.14
CA ARG A 52 -4.16 10.79 2.24
C ARG A 52 -4.57 11.37 3.59
N GLY A 53 -3.59 11.85 4.35
CA GLY A 53 -3.84 12.45 5.67
C GLY A 53 -4.13 11.43 6.77
N HIS A 54 -3.92 10.13 6.54
CA HIS A 54 -4.04 9.12 7.59
C HIS A 54 -2.82 9.22 8.55
N PRO A 55 -3.03 9.32 9.88
CA PRO A 55 -1.94 9.57 10.83
C PRO A 55 -0.89 8.45 10.87
N GLU A 56 -1.31 7.17 10.76
CA GLU A 56 -0.38 6.03 10.84
C GLU A 56 0.09 5.50 9.47
N HIS A 57 -0.68 5.76 8.41
CA HIS A 57 -0.48 5.12 7.10
C HIS A 57 -0.32 6.13 5.96
N GLY A 58 -0.19 7.42 6.27
CA GLY A 58 -0.02 8.49 5.28
C GLY A 58 1.23 8.33 4.39
N ALA A 59 2.23 7.58 4.86
CA ALA A 59 3.39 7.23 4.05
C ALA A 59 3.02 6.47 2.76
N LEU A 60 1.98 5.61 2.80
CA LEU A 60 1.51 4.88 1.62
C LEU A 60 1.04 5.84 0.50
N ALA A 61 0.37 6.93 0.88
CA ALA A 61 -0.03 7.95 -0.08
C ALA A 61 1.17 8.67 -0.70
N ASN A 62 2.20 8.97 0.11
CA ASN A 62 3.43 9.60 -0.36
C ASN A 62 4.20 8.70 -1.34
N TYR A 63 4.35 7.41 -1.02
CA TYR A 63 5.01 6.44 -1.90
C TYR A 63 4.25 6.25 -3.22
N ALA A 64 2.91 6.18 -3.17
CA ALA A 64 2.09 6.15 -4.37
C ALA A 64 2.27 7.43 -5.21
N GLU A 65 2.31 8.60 -4.58
CA GLU A 65 2.53 9.88 -5.28
C GLU A 65 3.92 9.97 -5.92
N MET A 66 4.98 9.57 -5.21
CA MET A 66 6.34 9.51 -5.76
C MET A 66 6.43 8.57 -6.97
N THR A 67 5.76 7.42 -6.90
CA THR A 67 5.74 6.46 -8.01
C THR A 67 4.98 7.03 -9.21
N GLN A 68 3.90 7.78 -9.00
CA GLN A 68 3.21 8.52 -10.07
C GLN A 68 4.12 9.57 -10.70
N LEU A 69 4.85 10.34 -9.88
CA LEU A 69 5.79 11.36 -10.36
C LEU A 69 6.97 10.78 -11.14
N GLY A 70 7.36 9.52 -10.91
CA GLY A 70 8.30 8.79 -11.76
C GLY A 70 7.67 8.26 -13.05
N LEU A 71 6.40 7.82 -12.98
CA LEU A 71 5.70 7.22 -14.12
C LEU A 71 5.25 8.26 -15.17
N TYR A 72 4.86 9.48 -14.77
CA TYR A 72 4.47 10.54 -15.73
C TYR A 72 5.58 10.91 -16.72
N PRO A 73 6.80 11.30 -16.28
CA PRO A 73 7.87 11.61 -17.21
C PRO A 73 8.30 10.38 -18.01
N PHE A 74 8.17 9.16 -17.48
CA PHE A 74 8.40 7.94 -18.25
C PHE A 74 7.41 7.80 -19.43
N MET A 75 6.12 8.06 -19.23
CA MET A 75 5.12 8.03 -20.31
C MET A 75 5.39 9.10 -21.37
N VAL A 76 5.85 10.29 -20.95
CA VAL A 76 6.22 11.38 -21.87
C VAL A 76 7.49 11.04 -22.62
N ALA A 77 8.51 10.50 -21.94
CA ALA A 77 9.76 10.07 -22.57
C ALA A 77 9.54 8.93 -23.56
N GLY A 78 8.65 7.98 -23.26
CA GLY A 78 8.24 6.92 -24.19
C GLY A 78 7.65 7.46 -25.50
N ALA A 79 7.11 8.69 -25.52
CA ALA A 79 6.68 9.30 -26.78
C ALA A 79 7.83 9.59 -27.75
N PHE A 80 9.06 9.70 -27.26
CA PHE A 80 10.25 10.10 -28.05
C PHE A 80 11.37 9.05 -28.07
N LEU A 81 11.30 8.02 -27.24
CA LEU A 81 12.31 6.96 -27.13
C LEU A 81 11.68 5.57 -27.40
N THR A 82 12.35 4.75 -28.20
CA THR A 82 12.09 3.30 -28.36
C THR A 82 12.88 2.49 -27.33
N VAL A 83 12.33 2.41 -26.12
CA VAL A 83 12.84 1.48 -25.12
C VAL A 83 11.67 0.61 -24.62
N ALA A 84 11.05 -0.13 -25.54
CA ALA A 84 9.90 -1.00 -25.27
C ALA A 84 10.11 -2.02 -24.16
N TYR A 85 11.36 -2.39 -23.93
CA TYR A 85 11.72 -3.43 -22.97
C TYR A 85 12.51 -2.88 -21.79
N PHE A 86 12.36 -1.59 -21.48
CA PHE A 86 13.05 -1.03 -20.33
C PHE A 86 12.46 -1.55 -19.02
N ASP A 87 13.31 -2.16 -18.19
CA ASP A 87 12.93 -2.77 -16.91
C ASP A 87 12.20 -1.78 -15.97
N LEU A 88 12.45 -0.48 -16.12
CA LEU A 88 11.81 0.56 -15.32
C LEU A 88 10.28 0.53 -15.40
N TYR A 89 9.72 0.18 -16.56
CA TYR A 89 8.26 0.04 -16.69
C TYR A 89 7.75 -1.07 -15.76
N PHE A 90 8.39 -2.24 -15.79
CA PHE A 90 8.04 -3.36 -14.94
C PHE A 90 8.32 -3.07 -13.47
N ALA A 91 9.33 -2.25 -13.14
CA ALA A 91 9.58 -1.79 -11.79
C ALA A 91 8.43 -0.92 -11.25
N PHE A 92 7.85 -0.02 -12.07
CA PHE A 92 6.66 0.75 -11.67
C PHE A 92 5.43 -0.15 -11.46
N VAL A 93 5.23 -1.13 -12.34
CA VAL A 93 4.14 -2.11 -12.20
C VAL A 93 4.31 -2.94 -10.92
N ALA A 94 5.51 -3.50 -10.67
CA ALA A 94 5.80 -4.27 -9.47
C ALA A 94 5.62 -3.42 -8.20
N THR A 95 6.14 -2.20 -8.20
CA THR A 95 5.98 -1.24 -7.10
C THR A 95 4.50 -0.98 -6.81
N SER A 96 3.68 -0.82 -7.86
CA SER A 96 2.22 -0.65 -7.69
C SER A 96 1.53 -1.83 -7.03
N VAL A 97 1.95 -3.06 -7.36
CA VAL A 97 1.39 -4.29 -6.80
C VAL A 97 1.78 -4.43 -5.33
N VAL A 98 3.04 -4.13 -4.99
CA VAL A 98 3.53 -4.13 -3.60
C VAL A 98 2.77 -3.10 -2.76
N LEU A 99 2.65 -1.86 -3.27
CA LEU A 99 1.88 -0.79 -2.62
C LEU A 99 0.42 -1.19 -2.40
N ARG A 100 -0.17 -1.89 -3.37
CA ARG A 100 -1.53 -2.41 -3.24
C ARG A 100 -1.62 -3.45 -2.11
N SER A 101 -0.70 -4.42 -2.05
CA SER A 101 -0.67 -5.41 -0.95
C SER A 101 -0.58 -4.72 0.41
N LEU A 102 0.37 -3.79 0.54
CA LEU A 102 0.56 -3.03 1.78
C LEU A 102 -0.69 -2.21 2.16
N SER A 103 -1.40 -1.66 1.17
CA SER A 103 -2.65 -0.96 1.42
C SER A 103 -3.76 -1.89 1.91
N GLU A 104 -3.87 -3.10 1.37
CA GLU A 104 -4.86 -4.10 1.81
C GLU A 104 -4.53 -4.64 3.22
N GLU A 105 -3.24 -4.77 3.56
CA GLU A 105 -2.79 -5.14 4.90
C GLU A 105 -3.09 -4.04 5.92
N ALA A 106 -2.83 -2.78 5.57
CA ALA A 106 -3.16 -1.63 6.39
C ALA A 106 -4.68 -1.49 6.59
N GLU A 107 -5.51 -1.74 5.56
CA GLU A 107 -6.96 -1.76 5.69
C GLU A 107 -7.44 -2.81 6.71
N LYS A 108 -6.86 -4.01 6.69
CA LYS A 108 -7.19 -5.07 7.66
C LYS A 108 -6.77 -4.75 9.08
N ALA A 109 -5.68 -3.99 9.25
CA ALA A 109 -5.23 -3.53 10.57
C ALA A 109 -6.15 -2.44 11.13
N VAL A 110 -6.67 -1.56 10.26
CA VAL A 110 -7.59 -0.48 10.64
C VAL A 110 -9.03 -0.99 10.83
N ALA A 111 -9.47 -1.96 10.03
CA ALA A 111 -10.76 -2.62 10.21
C ALA A 111 -10.73 -3.45 11.50
N PRO A 112 -11.69 -3.31 12.42
CA PRO A 112 -11.70 -4.09 13.64
C PRO A 112 -11.80 -5.56 13.29
N ALA A 113 -10.72 -6.30 13.54
CA ALA A 113 -10.65 -7.72 13.24
C ALA A 113 -11.87 -8.45 13.87
N PRO A 114 -12.66 -9.21 13.10
CA PRO A 114 -13.78 -10.00 13.64
C PRO A 114 -13.34 -10.98 14.74
N GLY A 115 -12.05 -11.34 14.76
CA GLY A 115 -11.43 -12.17 15.78
C GLY A 115 -10.99 -11.44 17.04
N ALA A 116 -10.77 -10.11 17.01
CA ALA A 116 -10.34 -9.35 18.19
C ALA A 116 -11.46 -9.23 19.24
N VAL A 117 -12.71 -9.10 18.80
CA VAL A 117 -13.89 -9.14 19.69
C VAL A 117 -14.12 -10.53 20.28
N LEU A 118 -13.88 -11.61 19.51
CA LEU A 118 -13.96 -12.98 20.02
C LEU A 118 -12.80 -13.32 20.98
N GLN A 119 -11.57 -12.90 20.67
CA GLN A 119 -10.42 -13.08 21.54
C GLN A 119 -10.52 -12.20 22.80
N ALA A 120 -10.98 -10.96 22.72
CA ALA A 120 -11.22 -10.14 23.91
C ALA A 120 -12.30 -10.74 24.83
N ARG A 121 -13.30 -11.41 24.24
CA ARG A 121 -14.32 -12.16 24.99
C ARG A 121 -13.76 -13.44 25.63
N GLN A 122 -12.87 -14.14 24.94
CA GLN A 122 -12.21 -15.36 25.46
C GLN A 122 -11.09 -15.07 26.46
N ARG A 123 -10.40 -13.92 26.31
CA ARG A 123 -9.30 -13.46 27.18
C ARG A 123 -9.80 -12.71 28.41
N ARG A 124 -11.12 -12.56 28.61
CA ARG A 124 -11.69 -12.32 29.94
C ARG A 124 -11.41 -13.56 30.78
N VAL A 125 -10.20 -13.60 31.34
CA VAL A 125 -9.87 -14.41 32.52
C VAL A 125 -11.00 -14.18 33.54
N PRO A 126 -11.59 -15.24 34.12
CA PRO A 126 -12.50 -15.03 35.23
C PRO A 126 -11.71 -14.26 36.29
N VAL A 127 -12.08 -13.00 36.54
CA VAL A 127 -11.60 -12.27 37.70
C VAL A 127 -11.87 -13.19 38.89
N ALA A 128 -10.81 -13.81 39.40
CA ALA A 128 -10.88 -14.53 40.65
C ALA A 128 -11.40 -13.52 41.65
N ARG A 129 -12.54 -13.82 42.26
CA ARG A 129 -13.11 -12.97 43.32
C ARG A 129 -11.98 -12.64 44.29
N PRO A 130 -11.74 -11.37 44.63
CA PRO A 130 -10.74 -11.04 45.63
C PRO A 130 -11.05 -11.86 46.89
N PRO A 131 -10.03 -12.46 47.55
CA PRO A 131 -10.24 -13.22 48.77
C PRO A 131 -10.94 -12.31 49.77
N VAL A 132 -12.14 -12.70 50.18
CA VAL A 132 -12.91 -11.97 51.20
C VAL A 132 -12.04 -11.94 52.46
N PRO A 133 -11.63 -10.77 52.96
CA PRO A 133 -10.90 -10.71 54.21
C PRO A 133 -11.80 -11.27 55.31
N HIS A 134 -11.41 -12.42 55.89
CA HIS A 134 -12.08 -12.94 57.06
C HIS A 134 -11.84 -11.94 58.20
N ALA A 135 -12.88 -11.16 58.52
CA ALA A 135 -12.84 -10.26 59.66
C ALA A 135 -12.50 -11.07 60.92
N PRO A 136 -11.56 -10.61 61.76
CA PRO A 136 -11.24 -11.30 63.01
C PRO A 136 -12.51 -11.36 63.87
N ARG A 137 -12.86 -12.58 64.30
CA ARG A 137 -14.01 -12.81 65.19
C ARG A 137 -13.79 -12.02 66.47
N ARG A 138 -14.60 -10.99 66.67
CA ARG A 138 -14.61 -10.17 67.89
C ARG A 138 -15.04 -11.08 69.06
N PRO A 139 -14.29 -11.16 70.19
CA PRO A 139 -14.72 -11.93 71.35
C PRO A 139 -16.04 -11.38 71.90
N LEU A 140 -16.99 -12.27 72.19
CA LEU A 140 -18.26 -11.91 72.83
C LEU A 140 -17.97 -11.25 74.19
N PRO A 141 -18.66 -10.14 74.55
CA PRO A 141 -18.52 -9.55 75.87
C PRO A 141 -18.99 -10.55 76.92
N ALA A 142 -18.14 -10.80 77.92
CA ALA A 142 -18.45 -11.62 79.07
C ALA A 142 -19.71 -11.07 79.77
N ARG A 143 -20.73 -11.94 79.85
CA ARG A 143 -21.99 -11.68 80.54
C ARG A 143 -21.71 -11.41 82.02
N ARG A 144 -21.61 -10.15 82.40
CA ARG A 144 -21.51 -9.70 83.80
C ARG A 144 -22.85 -9.98 84.48
N ASN A 145 -22.94 -11.12 85.17
CA ASN A 145 -24.06 -11.44 86.05
C ASN A 145 -24.07 -10.42 87.21
N ARG A 146 -25.16 -9.65 87.32
CA ARG A 146 -25.46 -8.85 88.50
C ARG A 146 -26.09 -9.78 89.54
N HIS A 147 -25.41 -9.99 90.65
CA HIS A 147 -26.01 -10.55 91.86
C HIS A 147 -25.59 -9.70 93.06
N ALA A 148 -26.62 -9.34 93.84
CA ALA A 148 -26.67 -8.82 95.20
C ALA A 148 -26.02 -7.45 95.46
#